data_AF-A0A2G6LP12-F1
#
_entry.id   AF-A0A2G6LP12-F1
#
_cell.length_a   1.000
_cell.length_b   1.000
_cell.length_c   1.000
_cell.angle_alpha   90.00
_cell.angle_beta   90.00
_cell.angle_gamma   90.00
#
_symmetry.space_group_name_H-M   'P 1'
#
loop_
_entity.id
_entity.type
_entity.pdbx_description
1 polymer ?
#
loop_
_entity_poly.entity_id
_entity_poly.type
_entity_poly.pdbx_seq_one_letter_code
_entity_poly.pdbx_strand_id
1 'polypeptide(L)'
;MKVKFVVFLSIIIFLITCKKNSSVGDNLAVRNYYLVIADSVKNNQSSAIIDTLKMIVNNTKYALTTVDNDWQGIVPVGEEFNLDKIENKSISSELHYFTTENALDKNDTTAFKIEIVILKPIDKGHFRFGLGVYRNNEKSEWQRHFYPGTFVYRKSDTSANAIANWIKQLMVIATFK
;
A
#
# COMPACT_ATOMS: atom_id res chain seq x y z
N MET A 1 64.55 -7.41 -20.41
CA MET A 1 64.22 -5.97 -20.33
C MET A 1 64.34 -5.33 -21.71
N LYS A 2 63.23 -4.88 -22.30
CA LYS A 2 63.19 -3.91 -23.40
C LYS A 2 61.97 -3.03 -23.16
N VAL A 3 62.20 -1.72 -22.99
CA VAL A 3 61.18 -0.67 -22.94
C VAL A 3 61.50 0.31 -24.06
N LYS A 4 60.49 0.68 -24.87
CA LYS A 4 60.33 1.94 -25.63
C LYS A 4 58.81 2.11 -25.89
N PHE A 5 58.09 2.99 -25.19
CA PHE A 5 57.81 4.43 -25.42
C PHE A 5 57.27 4.74 -26.84
N VAL A 6 55.94 4.88 -27.02
CA VAL A 6 55.01 6.04 -26.87
C VAL A 6 54.87 6.84 -28.16
N VAL A 7 53.62 7.01 -28.63
CA VAL A 7 53.13 8.26 -29.22
C VAL A 7 51.71 8.52 -28.71
N PHE A 8 51.55 9.71 -28.13
CA PHE A 8 50.31 10.37 -27.75
C PHE A 8 49.52 10.80 -29.00
N LEU A 9 48.19 10.64 -29.00
CA LEU A 9 47.31 11.59 -29.69
C LEU A 9 46.13 11.92 -28.78
N SER A 10 46.17 13.14 -28.27
CA SER A 10 45.16 13.82 -27.46
C SER A 10 44.13 14.55 -28.34
N ILE A 11 43.04 15.03 -27.69
CA ILE A 11 42.05 16.05 -28.14
C ILE A 11 40.82 15.44 -28.83
N ILE A 12 39.55 15.69 -28.46
CA ILE A 12 38.85 16.38 -27.37
C ILE A 12 37.34 16.21 -27.68
N ILE A 13 36.52 16.07 -26.63
CA ILE A 13 35.10 16.49 -26.53
C ILE A 13 34.10 16.03 -27.61
N PHE A 14 33.19 15.14 -27.21
CA PHE A 14 31.73 15.30 -27.32
C PHE A 14 31.13 14.23 -26.40
N LEU A 15 30.73 14.53 -25.16
CA LEU A 15 29.33 14.90 -24.86
C LEU A 15 28.32 14.26 -25.84
N ILE A 16 28.34 12.94 -25.98
CA ILE A 16 27.16 12.20 -26.41
C ILE A 16 26.37 11.86 -25.15
N THR A 17 25.68 12.91 -24.71
CA THR A 17 24.27 12.88 -24.32
C THR A 17 23.73 11.54 -23.85
N CYS A 18 23.30 11.54 -22.59
CA CYS A 18 22.07 10.90 -22.13
C CYS A 18 21.22 10.30 -23.26
N LYS A 19 21.44 9.02 -23.54
CA LYS A 19 20.32 8.10 -23.70
C LYS A 19 20.35 7.15 -22.53
N LYS A 20 20.07 7.74 -21.36
CA LYS A 20 19.23 7.04 -20.39
C LYS A 20 17.96 6.74 -21.17
N ASN A 21 17.82 5.51 -21.67
CA ASN A 21 16.50 4.94 -21.81
C ASN A 21 15.97 4.89 -20.39
N SER A 22 15.43 6.02 -19.92
CA SER A 22 14.67 6.09 -18.70
C SER A 22 13.46 5.22 -18.97
N SER A 23 13.59 3.93 -18.65
CA SER A 23 12.43 3.08 -18.54
C SER A 23 11.48 3.79 -17.58
N VAL A 24 10.20 3.76 -17.88
CA VAL A 24 9.17 4.47 -17.11
C VAL A 24 9.02 3.89 -15.68
N GLY A 25 9.88 2.96 -15.25
CA GLY A 25 9.82 2.27 -13.96
C GLY A 25 10.86 2.62 -12.88
N ASP A 26 11.88 3.44 -13.16
CA ASP A 26 13.06 3.54 -12.25
C ASP A 26 12.88 4.37 -10.96
N ASN A 27 11.71 4.99 -10.70
CA ASN A 27 11.53 5.89 -9.54
C ASN A 27 10.18 5.77 -8.82
N LEU A 28 9.46 4.64 -8.91
CA LEU A 28 8.28 4.44 -8.04
C LEU A 28 8.72 4.01 -6.64
N ALA A 29 8.52 4.88 -5.65
CA ALA A 29 8.78 4.57 -4.26
C ALA A 29 7.74 3.55 -3.77
N VAL A 30 8.17 2.53 -3.03
CA VAL A 30 7.26 1.56 -2.42
C VAL A 30 7.10 1.88 -0.96
N ARG A 31 5.86 2.00 -0.50
CA ARG A 31 5.53 2.22 0.91
C ARG A 31 4.90 0.96 1.50
N ASN A 32 5.49 0.45 2.57
CA ASN A 32 5.04 -0.76 3.24
C ASN A 32 4.00 -0.44 4.32
N TYR A 33 2.90 -1.20 4.29
CA TYR A 33 1.81 -1.14 5.26
C TYR A 33 1.56 -2.51 5.87
N TYR A 34 1.76 -2.61 7.18
CA TYR A 34 1.43 -3.79 7.96
C TYR A 34 -0.03 -3.73 8.42
N LEU A 35 -0.83 -4.71 8.03
CA LEU A 35 -2.21 -4.84 8.48
C LEU A 35 -2.28 -5.65 9.77
N VAL A 36 -2.85 -5.03 10.80
CA VAL A 36 -3.23 -5.66 12.07
C VAL A 36 -4.75 -5.63 12.20
N ILE A 37 -5.36 -6.76 12.50
CA ILE A 37 -6.81 -6.87 12.67
C ILE A 37 -7.13 -7.32 14.09
N ALA A 38 -7.76 -6.45 14.88
CA ALA A 38 -8.24 -6.75 16.22
C ALA A 38 -9.73 -7.11 16.19
N ASP A 39 -10.10 -8.22 16.80
CA ASP A 39 -11.50 -8.68 16.86
C ASP A 39 -12.05 -8.56 18.29
N SER A 40 -12.88 -7.54 18.52
CA SER A 40 -13.56 -7.36 19.81
C SER A 40 -14.86 -8.15 19.92
N VAL A 41 -15.33 -8.77 18.83
CA VAL A 41 -16.64 -9.41 18.74
C VAL A 41 -16.52 -10.94 18.84
N LYS A 42 -15.48 -11.51 18.23
CA LYS A 42 -15.11 -12.93 18.31
C LYS A 42 -16.29 -13.87 17.99
N ASN A 43 -16.86 -13.74 16.79
CA ASN A 43 -17.92 -14.61 16.30
C ASN A 43 -17.65 -15.11 14.88
N ASN A 44 -18.46 -16.05 14.38
CA ASN A 44 -18.27 -16.65 13.06
C ASN A 44 -18.23 -15.62 11.93
N GLN A 45 -19.04 -14.56 12.03
CA GLN A 45 -19.09 -13.50 11.03
C GLN A 45 -17.81 -12.65 11.05
N SER A 46 -17.30 -12.26 12.22
CA SER A 46 -16.06 -11.51 12.35
C SER A 46 -14.86 -12.34 11.89
N SER A 47 -14.81 -13.64 12.23
CA SER A 47 -13.80 -14.57 11.71
C SER A 47 -13.83 -14.66 10.19
N ALA A 48 -15.00 -14.84 9.57
CA ALA A 48 -15.14 -14.91 8.12
C ALA A 48 -14.69 -13.61 7.42
N ILE A 49 -15.01 -12.44 8.01
CA ILE A 49 -14.55 -11.14 7.51
C ILE A 49 -13.02 -11.05 7.58
N ILE A 50 -12.40 -11.46 8.69
CA ILE A 50 -10.95 -11.43 8.89
C ILE A 50 -10.24 -12.32 7.87
N ASP A 51 -10.71 -13.55 7.70
CA ASP A 51 -10.10 -14.50 6.77
C ASP A 51 -10.21 -13.99 5.32
N THR A 52 -11.38 -13.48 4.94
CA THR A 52 -11.58 -12.89 3.62
C THR A 52 -10.70 -11.67 3.40
N LEU A 53 -10.59 -10.79 4.41
CA LEU A 53 -9.72 -9.61 4.32
C LEU A 53 -8.25 -10.02 4.17
N LYS A 54 -7.77 -11.00 4.95
CA LYS A 54 -6.40 -11.54 4.82
C LYS A 54 -6.16 -12.10 3.42
N MET A 55 -7.10 -12.86 2.86
CA MET A 55 -6.99 -13.36 1.48
C MET A 55 -6.89 -12.23 0.45
N ILE A 56 -7.67 -11.16 0.62
CA ILE A 56 -7.70 -10.01 -0.29
C ILE A 56 -6.42 -9.16 -0.22
N VAL A 57 -5.83 -8.99 0.96
CA VAL A 57 -4.75 -8.03 1.19
C VAL A 57 -3.36 -8.64 1.20
N ASN A 58 -3.23 -9.95 1.42
CA ASN A 58 -1.93 -10.58 1.55
C ASN A 58 -1.15 -10.50 0.23
N ASN A 59 0.05 -9.91 0.30
CA ASN A 59 0.99 -9.75 -0.82
C ASN A 59 0.42 -9.00 -2.04
N THR A 60 -0.55 -8.11 -1.83
CA THR A 60 -1.12 -7.31 -2.92
C THR A 60 -0.54 -5.91 -2.91
N LYS A 61 0.04 -5.50 -4.05
CA LYS A 61 0.43 -4.11 -4.31
C LYS A 61 -0.76 -3.36 -4.87
N TYR A 62 -0.91 -2.09 -4.50
CA TYR A 62 -1.95 -1.22 -5.06
C TYR A 62 -1.28 0.01 -5.67
N ALA A 63 -1.72 0.37 -6.87
CA ALA A 63 -1.37 1.62 -7.53
C ALA A 63 -2.52 2.62 -7.36
N LEU A 64 -2.16 3.89 -7.13
CA LEU A 64 -3.14 4.98 -7.10
C LEU A 64 -3.53 5.34 -8.54
N THR A 65 -4.83 5.42 -8.82
CA THR A 65 -5.35 5.77 -10.15
C THR A 65 -6.35 6.91 -9.99
N THR A 66 -6.16 8.02 -10.70
CA THR A 66 -7.21 9.03 -10.91
C THR A 66 -7.98 8.81 -12.21
N VAL A 67 -7.66 7.73 -12.93
CA VAL A 67 -8.39 7.33 -14.11
C VAL A 67 -9.73 6.82 -13.60
N ASP A 68 -10.78 7.54 -14.01
CA ASP A 68 -12.19 7.37 -13.66
C ASP A 68 -12.60 8.04 -12.34
N ASN A 69 -13.56 8.98 -12.46
CA ASN A 69 -14.25 9.75 -11.40
C ASN A 69 -14.95 8.91 -10.32
N ASP A 70 -14.62 7.63 -10.24
CA ASP A 70 -14.97 6.77 -9.16
C ASP A 70 -14.07 7.16 -7.99
N TRP A 71 -14.68 7.50 -6.86
CA TRP A 71 -14.02 7.65 -5.56
C TRP A 71 -13.40 6.32 -5.06
N GLN A 72 -13.01 5.43 -5.97
CA GLN A 72 -12.43 4.11 -5.79
C GLN A 72 -10.90 4.11 -5.91
N GLY A 73 -10.30 5.09 -6.62
CA GLY A 73 -8.92 5.61 -6.47
C GLY A 73 -7.71 4.66 -6.50
N ILE A 74 -7.90 3.35 -6.50
CA ILE A 74 -6.83 2.34 -6.39
C ILE A 74 -7.18 1.04 -7.10
N VAL A 75 -6.18 0.48 -7.77
CA VAL A 75 -6.30 -0.79 -8.46
C VAL A 75 -5.18 -1.73 -7.98
N PRO A 76 -5.49 -3.00 -7.63
CA PRO A 76 -4.44 -3.98 -7.34
C PRO A 76 -3.53 -4.13 -8.56
N VAL A 77 -2.22 -4.02 -8.34
CA VAL A 77 -1.21 -4.24 -9.37
C VAL A 77 -1.13 -5.75 -9.62
N GLY A 78 -1.39 -6.16 -10.85
CA GLY A 78 -1.48 -7.57 -11.25
C GLY A 78 -1.83 -7.69 -12.73
N GLU A 79 -2.34 -8.85 -13.16
CA GLU A 79 -2.65 -9.11 -14.58
C GLU A 79 -3.70 -8.15 -15.17
N GLU A 80 -4.64 -7.67 -14.35
CA GLU A 80 -5.73 -6.79 -14.77
C GLU A 80 -5.30 -5.30 -14.92
N PHE A 81 -4.22 -4.90 -14.24
CA PHE A 81 -3.73 -3.51 -14.23
C PHE A 81 -2.22 -3.43 -14.39
N ASN A 82 -1.79 -3.08 -15.61
CA ASN A 82 -0.39 -2.86 -15.94
C ASN A 82 0.03 -1.43 -15.53
N LEU A 83 1.14 -1.33 -14.79
CA LEU A 83 1.79 -0.07 -14.41
C LEU A 83 2.12 0.83 -15.61
N ASP A 84 2.33 0.25 -16.80
CA ASP A 84 2.58 1.01 -18.04
C ASP A 84 1.39 1.88 -18.46
N LYS A 85 0.17 1.58 -17.97
CA LYS A 85 -1.05 2.38 -18.23
C LYS A 85 -1.16 3.63 -17.35
N ILE A 86 -0.25 3.82 -16.39
CA ILE A 86 -0.15 5.04 -15.57
C ILE A 86 0.56 6.12 -16.40
N GLU A 87 -0.01 6.50 -17.54
CA GLU A 87 0.61 7.44 -18.49
C GLU A 87 0.65 8.88 -17.96
N ASN A 88 -0.07 9.20 -16.87
CA ASN A 88 -0.03 10.51 -16.23
C ASN A 88 0.85 10.49 -14.96
N LYS A 89 2.13 10.78 -15.15
CA LYS A 89 3.19 10.94 -14.13
C LYS A 89 2.89 11.94 -13.00
N SER A 90 1.77 12.66 -13.05
CA SER A 90 1.33 13.58 -12.00
C SER A 90 0.53 12.89 -10.88
N ILE A 91 0.13 11.64 -11.08
CA ILE A 91 -0.72 10.90 -10.14
C ILE A 91 0.08 9.72 -9.57
N SER A 92 0.59 9.94 -8.35
CA SER A 92 1.31 9.03 -7.46
C SER A 92 2.65 8.46 -7.94
N SER A 93 3.72 8.97 -7.36
CA SER A 93 5.06 8.35 -7.38
C SER A 93 5.18 7.15 -6.43
N GLU A 94 4.11 6.73 -5.74
CA GLU A 94 4.17 5.71 -4.68
C GLU A 94 3.26 4.48 -4.97
N LEU A 95 3.82 3.27 -4.78
CA LEU A 95 3.07 2.02 -4.70
C LEU A 95 2.86 1.61 -3.25
N HIS A 96 1.64 1.20 -2.92
CA HIS A 96 1.28 0.85 -1.56
C HIS A 96 1.25 -0.67 -1.44
N TYR A 97 2.15 -1.23 -0.64
CA TYR A 97 2.25 -2.67 -0.42
C TYR A 97 1.65 -3.04 0.93
N PHE A 98 0.64 -3.90 0.92
CA PHE A 98 0.03 -4.41 2.14
C PHE A 98 0.55 -5.82 2.44
N THR A 99 0.95 -6.02 3.69
CA THR A 99 1.30 -7.33 4.21
C THR A 99 0.71 -7.53 5.59
N THR A 100 0.54 -8.78 6.00
CA THR A 100 -0.03 -9.12 7.31
C THR A 100 1.00 -8.94 8.43
N GLU A 101 0.54 -8.84 9.67
CA GLU A 101 1.37 -8.65 10.87
C GLU A 101 2.54 -9.65 11.00
N ASN A 102 2.43 -10.85 10.45
CA ASN A 102 3.50 -11.84 10.50
C ASN A 102 4.79 -11.43 9.76
N ALA A 103 4.69 -10.45 8.85
CA ALA A 103 5.82 -9.87 8.14
C ALA A 103 6.30 -8.54 8.77
N LEU A 104 5.75 -8.14 9.92
CA LEU A 104 6.04 -6.87 10.56
C LEU A 104 7.49 -6.81 11.06
N ASP A 105 8.34 -6.10 10.31
CA ASP A 105 9.67 -5.71 10.79
C ASP A 105 9.54 -4.49 11.70
N LYS A 106 9.70 -4.71 13.01
CA LYS A 106 9.70 -3.66 14.04
C LYS A 106 10.88 -2.70 13.91
N ASN A 107 11.87 -3.00 13.07
CA ASN A 107 13.01 -2.12 12.82
C ASN A 107 12.82 -1.26 11.55
N ASP A 108 11.79 -1.54 10.75
CA ASP A 108 11.46 -0.70 9.60
C ASP A 108 10.79 0.59 10.09
N THR A 109 11.58 1.66 10.18
CA THR A 109 11.14 3.00 10.58
C THR A 109 10.43 3.75 9.45
N THR A 110 10.40 3.17 8.25
CA THR A 110 9.73 3.73 7.06
C THR A 110 8.32 3.15 6.86
N ALA A 111 8.02 2.03 7.52
CA ALA A 111 6.73 1.37 7.42
C ALA A 111 5.64 2.00 8.29
N PHE A 112 4.40 1.77 7.86
CA PHE A 112 3.18 2.11 8.57
C PHE A 112 2.49 0.84 9.03
N LYS A 113 1.76 0.93 10.13
CA LYS A 113 0.83 -0.09 10.60
C LYS A 113 -0.59 0.44 10.48
N ILE A 114 -1.46 -0.29 9.80
CA ILE A 114 -2.89 -0.04 9.75
C ILE A 114 -3.57 -1.04 10.67
N GLU A 115 -4.28 -0.52 11.67
CA GLU A 115 -5.08 -1.30 12.60
C GLU A 115 -6.56 -1.19 12.22
N ILE A 116 -7.19 -2.33 11.97
CA ILE A 116 -8.64 -2.45 11.84
C ILE A 116 -9.17 -3.14 13.08
N VAL A 117 -10.05 -2.47 13.82
CA VAL A 117 -10.72 -3.03 15.00
C VAL A 117 -12.16 -3.38 14.62
N ILE A 118 -12.52 -4.65 14.57
CA ILE A 118 -13.92 -5.08 14.41
C ILE A 118 -14.62 -4.86 15.75
N LEU A 119 -15.58 -3.94 15.76
CA LEU A 119 -16.33 -3.54 16.94
C LEU A 119 -17.70 -4.20 16.98
N LYS A 120 -18.32 -4.23 18.17
CA LYS A 120 -19.69 -4.71 18.33
C LYS A 120 -20.64 -3.98 17.34
N PRO A 121 -21.42 -4.71 16.52
CA PRO A 121 -22.41 -4.11 15.62
C PRO A 121 -23.41 -3.24 16.38
N ILE A 122 -23.97 -2.23 15.69
CA ILE A 122 -25.06 -1.41 16.25
C ILE A 122 -26.32 -2.26 16.33
N ASP A 123 -26.61 -2.98 15.25
CA ASP A 123 -27.73 -3.90 15.10
C ASP A 123 -27.42 -4.91 13.97
N LYS A 124 -28.43 -5.65 13.52
CA LYS A 124 -28.31 -6.57 12.39
C LYS A 124 -28.12 -5.80 11.08
N GLY A 125 -26.92 -5.91 10.51
CA GLY A 125 -26.55 -5.30 9.23
C GLY A 125 -25.68 -4.06 9.35
N HIS A 126 -25.58 -3.46 10.55
CA HIS A 126 -24.73 -2.31 10.81
C HIS A 126 -23.43 -2.70 11.53
N PHE A 127 -22.42 -3.08 10.75
CA PHE A 127 -21.10 -3.47 11.25
C PHE A 127 -20.23 -2.24 11.53
N ARG A 128 -19.48 -2.28 12.63
CA ARG A 128 -18.64 -1.16 13.07
C ARG A 128 -17.17 -1.52 13.05
N PHE A 129 -16.35 -0.59 12.58
CA PHE A 129 -14.91 -0.79 12.45
C PHE A 129 -14.15 0.45 12.93
N GLY A 130 -13.22 0.28 13.87
CA GLY A 130 -12.22 1.30 14.17
C GLY A 130 -11.08 1.21 13.16
N LEU A 131 -10.56 2.37 12.72
CA LEU A 131 -9.39 2.44 11.85
C LEU A 131 -8.33 3.34 12.50
N GLY A 132 -7.12 2.82 12.64
CA GLY A 132 -5.97 3.55 13.14
C GLY A 132 -4.74 3.34 12.26
N VAL A 133 -3.93 4.37 12.09
CA VAL A 133 -2.66 4.33 11.37
C VAL A 133 -1.56 4.72 12.35
N TYR A 134 -0.50 3.92 12.38
CA TYR A 134 0.63 4.10 13.26
C TYR A 134 1.91 4.12 12.44
N ARG A 135 2.88 4.91 12.90
CA ARG A 135 4.23 4.94 12.36
C ARG A 135 5.19 4.40 13.40
N ASN A 136 6.17 3.64 12.94
CA ASN A 136 7.23 3.17 13.79
C ASN A 136 8.23 4.30 14.06
N ASN A 137 8.60 4.53 15.32
CA ASN A 137 9.61 5.52 15.68
C ASN A 137 11.03 4.90 15.72
N GLU A 138 12.06 5.73 15.89
CA GLU A 138 13.45 5.28 16.00
C GLU A 138 13.72 4.34 17.20
N LYS A 139 12.76 4.24 18.14
CA LYS A 139 12.81 3.35 19.30
C LYS A 139 12.02 2.06 19.09
N SER A 140 11.59 1.76 17.86
CA SER A 140 10.79 0.58 17.52
C SER A 140 9.41 0.54 18.21
N GLU A 141 8.86 1.70 18.56
CA GLU A 141 7.52 1.84 19.14
C GLU A 141 6.54 2.38 18.09
N TRP A 142 5.37 1.74 18.00
CA TRP A 142 4.29 2.20 17.13
C TRP A 142 3.57 3.39 17.74
N GLN A 143 3.81 4.57 17.20
CA GLN A 143 3.10 5.79 17.58
C GLN A 143 1.94 6.06 16.65
N ARG A 144 0.80 6.48 17.22
CA ARG A 144 -0.38 6.83 16.42
C ARG A 144 -0.03 8.00 15.51
N HIS A 145 -0.11 7.76 14.21
CA HIS A 145 0.14 8.76 13.17
C HIS A 145 -1.16 9.45 12.76
N PHE A 146 -2.22 8.67 12.56
CA PHE A 146 -3.52 9.16 12.14
C PHE A 146 -4.64 8.25 12.67
N TYR A 147 -5.74 8.83 13.15
CA TYR A 147 -6.91 8.08 13.61
C TYR A 147 -8.18 8.66 12.98
N PRO A 148 -8.59 8.14 11.82
CA PRO A 148 -9.78 8.63 11.12
C PRO A 148 -11.09 8.33 11.87
N GLY A 149 -11.07 7.41 12.84
CA GLY A 149 -12.21 7.17 13.73
C GLY A 149 -12.86 5.81 13.54
N THR A 150 -14.17 5.76 13.80
CA THR A 150 -14.99 4.57 13.64
C THR A 150 -15.92 4.72 12.45
N PHE A 151 -15.97 3.70 11.61
CA PHE A 151 -16.79 3.62 10.42
C PHE A 151 -17.92 2.60 10.60
N VAL A 152 -19.02 2.82 9.90
CA VAL A 152 -20.18 1.93 9.91
C VAL A 152 -20.47 1.46 8.49
N TYR A 153 -20.44 0.14 8.29
CA TYR A 153 -20.93 -0.48 7.06
C TYR A 153 -22.45 -0.56 7.11
N ARG A 154 -23.14 -0.01 6.10
CA ARG A 154 -24.61 0.09 6.05
C ARG A 154 -25.25 -0.51 4.80
N LYS A 155 -24.50 -1.25 3.98
CA LYS A 155 -25.06 -1.87 2.77
C LYS A 155 -25.83 -3.13 3.13
N SER A 156 -26.81 -3.49 2.29
CA SER A 156 -27.67 -4.66 2.47
C SER A 156 -26.93 -6.00 2.36
N ASP A 157 -25.88 -6.06 1.54
CA ASP A 157 -25.03 -7.24 1.42
C ASP A 157 -24.12 -7.36 2.64
N THR A 158 -24.47 -8.24 3.57
CA THR A 158 -23.71 -8.51 4.79
C THR A 158 -22.75 -9.69 4.64
N SER A 159 -22.46 -10.14 3.43
CA SER A 159 -21.48 -11.19 3.19
C SER A 159 -20.09 -10.74 3.65
N ALA A 160 -19.28 -11.71 4.09
CA ALA A 160 -17.90 -11.44 4.50
C ALA A 160 -17.09 -10.77 3.37
N ASN A 161 -17.33 -11.18 2.11
CA ASN A 161 -16.67 -10.62 0.94
C ASN A 161 -17.04 -9.15 0.67
N ALA A 162 -18.31 -8.77 0.76
CA ALA A 162 -18.73 -7.39 0.56
C ALA A 162 -18.18 -6.47 1.65
N ILE A 163 -18.23 -6.92 2.90
CA ILE A 163 -17.68 -6.17 4.05
C ILE A 163 -16.15 -6.06 3.95
N ALA A 164 -15.44 -7.16 3.65
CA ALA A 164 -13.99 -7.14 3.53
C ALA A 164 -13.51 -6.26 2.36
N ASN A 165 -14.21 -6.26 1.23
CA ASN A 165 -13.91 -5.34 0.12
C ASN A 165 -14.13 -3.87 0.49
N TRP A 166 -15.14 -3.58 1.31
CA TRP A 166 -15.32 -2.23 1.82
C TRP A 166 -14.24 -1.84 2.85
N ILE A 167 -13.81 -2.76 3.73
CA ILE A 167 -12.68 -2.52 4.64
C ILE A 167 -11.39 -2.27 3.84
N LYS A 168 -11.15 -3.01 2.75
CA LYS A 168 -10.02 -2.76 1.83
C LYS A 168 -10.00 -1.31 1.34
N GLN A 169 -11.16 -0.76 0.95
CA GLN A 169 -11.27 0.64 0.53
C GLN A 169 -10.90 1.61 1.67
N LEU A 170 -11.35 1.32 2.90
CA LEU A 170 -10.98 2.13 4.08
C LEU A 170 -9.49 2.09 4.39
N MET A 171 -8.87 0.91 4.34
CA MET A 171 -7.43 0.75 4.56
C MET A 171 -6.64 1.63 3.59
N VAL A 172 -7.08 1.68 2.35
CA VAL A 172 -6.43 2.46 1.31
C VAL A 172 -6.67 3.96 1.49
N ILE A 173 -7.86 4.40 1.90
CA ILE A 173 -8.09 5.79 2.30
C ILE A 173 -7.10 6.20 3.41
N ALA A 174 -6.79 5.29 4.33
CA ALA A 174 -5.83 5.51 5.41
C ALA A 174 -4.40 5.79 4.92
N THR A 175 -4.10 5.52 3.65
CA THR A 175 -2.78 5.73 3.06
C THR A 175 -2.58 7.10 2.41
N PHE A 176 -3.63 7.91 2.24
CA PHE A 176 -3.57 9.26 1.63
C PHE A 176 -3.28 10.41 2.63
N LYS A 177 -2.81 10.11 3.85
CA LYS A 177 -2.64 11.07 4.95
C LYS A 177 -1.21 11.09 5.46
#